data_AF-A0A7K2MP81-F1
#
_entry.id   AF-A0A7K2MP81-F1
#
_cell.length_a   1.000
_cell.length_b   1.000
_cell.length_c   1.000
_cell.angle_alpha   90.00
_cell.angle_beta   90.00
_cell.angle_gamma   90.00
#
_symmetry.space_group_name_H-M   'P 1'
#
loop_
_entity.id
_entity.type
_entity.pdbx_description
1 polymer ?
#
loop_
_entity_poly.entity_id
_entity_poly.type
_entity_poly.pdbx_seq_one_letter_code
_entity_poly.pdbx_strand_id
1 'polypeptide(L)'
;LLIVETAHDCGHEEVSPALIAAMLKVESDFDPDLADPAKDEYGIARWTPSVLRWWMNEDGTPGETVPEPPFPPAESIPAMGRYLCWITPRLDAGLPGDHRVLVAVAYRTSYRKVNDAGGVPPKYRDYADRVAHHLKEYTPRGGK
;
A
#
# COMPACT_ATOMS: atom_id res chain seq x y z
N LEU A 1 -0.54 4.41 -17.13
CA LEU A 1 0.41 5.17 -16.30
C LEU A 1 -0.04 5.28 -14.84
N LEU A 2 -1.21 4.72 -14.49
CA LEU A 2 -1.84 4.82 -13.18
C LEU A 2 -0.93 4.65 -11.95
N ILE A 3 -0.05 3.64 -11.93
CA ILE A 3 0.90 3.43 -10.81
C ILE A 3 1.91 4.58 -10.70
N VAL A 4 2.40 5.08 -11.83
CA VAL A 4 3.39 6.17 -11.88
C VAL A 4 2.74 7.48 -11.45
N GLU A 5 1.57 7.80 -11.99
CA GLU A 5 0.77 8.98 -11.62
C GLU A 5 0.45 8.97 -10.12
N THR A 6 -0.08 7.85 -9.62
CA THR A 6 -0.40 7.68 -8.19
C THR A 6 0.80 7.92 -7.27
N ALA A 7 1.98 7.44 -7.66
CA ALA A 7 3.19 7.67 -6.87
C ALA A 7 3.61 9.15 -6.89
N HIS A 8 3.49 9.82 -8.04
CA HIS A 8 3.83 11.23 -8.18
C HIS A 8 2.89 12.18 -7.43
N ASP A 9 1.64 11.78 -7.20
CA ASP A 9 0.70 12.53 -6.35
C ASP A 9 1.15 12.57 -4.88
N CYS A 10 2.00 11.63 -4.46
CA CYS A 10 2.60 11.65 -3.13
C CYS A 10 3.96 12.35 -3.15
N GLY A 11 4.16 13.31 -2.24
CA GLY A 11 5.43 14.04 -2.09
C GLY A 11 6.52 13.30 -1.30
N HIS A 12 6.29 12.04 -0.91
CA HIS A 12 7.21 11.25 -0.10
C HIS A 12 8.03 10.28 -0.96
N GLU A 13 9.36 10.31 -0.85
CA GLU A 13 10.27 9.48 -1.64
C GLU A 13 10.07 7.97 -1.43
N GLU A 14 9.51 7.60 -0.27
CA GLU A 14 9.20 6.22 0.04
C GLU A 14 8.09 5.67 -0.86
N VAL A 15 7.11 6.50 -1.24
CA VAL A 15 5.97 6.13 -2.07
C VAL A 15 6.36 6.23 -3.54
N SER A 16 7.16 5.28 -3.99
CA SER A 16 7.64 5.19 -5.37
C SER A 16 6.76 4.30 -6.26
N PRO A 17 6.79 4.46 -7.60
CA PRO A 17 6.12 3.51 -8.51
C PRO A 17 6.55 2.06 -8.29
N ALA A 18 7.83 1.85 -7.97
CA ALA A 18 8.38 0.52 -7.67
C ALA A 18 7.80 -0.07 -6.38
N LEU A 19 7.58 0.74 -5.33
CA LEU A 19 6.93 0.28 -4.10
C LEU A 19 5.48 -0.11 -4.36
N ILE A 20 4.71 0.75 -5.01
CA ILE A 20 3.30 0.47 -5.32
C ILE A 20 3.20 -0.82 -6.15
N ALA A 21 4.00 -0.97 -7.20
CA ALA A 21 4.03 -2.19 -8.00
C ALA A 21 4.42 -3.43 -7.16
N ALA A 22 5.42 -3.32 -6.29
CA ALA A 22 5.85 -4.41 -5.42
C ALA A 22 4.74 -4.84 -4.45
N MET A 23 4.02 -3.87 -3.88
CA MET A 23 2.89 -4.17 -3.02
C MET A 23 1.76 -4.83 -3.79
N LEU A 24 1.33 -4.30 -4.95
CA LEU A 24 0.27 -4.91 -5.76
C LEU A 24 0.61 -6.36 -6.18
N LYS A 25 1.87 -6.65 -6.50
CA LYS A 25 2.36 -8.01 -6.75
C LYS A 25 2.17 -8.92 -5.54
N VAL A 26 2.47 -8.42 -4.34
CA VAL A 26 2.39 -9.17 -3.08
C VAL A 26 0.95 -9.30 -2.59
N GLU A 27 0.12 -8.28 -2.76
CA GLU A 27 -1.30 -8.31 -2.40
C GLU A 27 -2.03 -9.31 -3.29
N SER A 28 -2.08 -9.08 -4.60
CA SER A 28 -2.99 -9.81 -5.49
C SER A 28 -2.33 -10.55 -6.65
N ASP A 29 -1.00 -10.46 -6.79
CA ASP A 29 -0.33 -10.78 -8.06
C ASP A 29 -0.92 -10.01 -9.24
N PHE A 30 -1.25 -8.73 -9.01
CA PHE A 30 -1.92 -7.85 -9.97
C PHE A 30 -3.30 -8.34 -10.45
N ASP A 31 -3.96 -9.24 -9.71
CA ASP A 31 -5.31 -9.71 -10.02
C ASP A 31 -6.37 -8.62 -9.69
N PRO A 32 -7.01 -7.98 -10.70
CA PRO A 32 -8.02 -6.96 -10.47
C PRO A 32 -9.34 -7.53 -9.93
N ASP A 33 -9.55 -8.84 -10.09
CA ASP A 33 -10.80 -9.53 -9.77
C ASP A 33 -10.69 -10.37 -8.49
N LEU A 34 -9.58 -10.22 -7.75
CA LEU A 34 -9.35 -10.92 -6.48
C LEU A 34 -10.52 -10.70 -5.53
N ALA A 35 -11.07 -11.80 -5.01
CA ALA A 35 -12.09 -11.78 -3.97
C ALA A 35 -11.74 -12.81 -2.88
N ASP A 36 -11.56 -12.32 -1.65
CA ASP A 36 -11.37 -13.14 -0.45
C ASP A 36 -12.46 -12.77 0.59
N PRO A 37 -13.71 -13.25 0.40
CA PRO A 37 -14.82 -12.91 1.30
C PRO A 37 -14.60 -13.33 2.75
N ALA A 38 -13.78 -14.36 2.98
CA ALA A 38 -13.44 -14.81 4.33
C ALA A 38 -12.63 -13.78 5.12
N LYS A 39 -11.93 -12.87 4.44
CA LYS A 39 -11.17 -11.76 5.04
C LYS A 39 -11.76 -10.38 4.73
N ASP A 40 -12.85 -10.33 3.97
CA ASP A 40 -13.45 -9.11 3.46
C ASP A 40 -12.46 -8.27 2.63
N GLU A 41 -11.62 -8.93 1.80
CA GLU A 41 -10.60 -8.28 0.97
C GLU A 41 -10.87 -8.47 -0.52
N TYR A 42 -10.79 -7.39 -1.30
CA TYR A 42 -11.11 -7.41 -2.73
C TYR A 42 -10.18 -6.54 -3.58
N GLY A 43 -10.12 -6.88 -4.86
CA GLY A 43 -9.42 -6.16 -5.91
C GLY A 43 -7.90 -6.21 -5.80
N ILE A 44 -7.26 -5.50 -6.73
CA ILE A 44 -5.80 -5.56 -6.94
C ILE A 44 -4.98 -5.15 -5.71
N ALA A 45 -5.54 -4.36 -4.80
CA ALA A 45 -4.88 -3.89 -3.58
C ALA A 45 -5.39 -4.57 -2.30
N ARG A 46 -6.28 -5.58 -2.39
CA ARG A 46 -6.90 -6.26 -1.23
C ARG A 46 -7.54 -5.30 -0.22
N TRP A 47 -8.33 -4.36 -0.74
CA TRP A 47 -9.06 -3.44 0.11
C TRP A 47 -10.18 -4.15 0.87
N THR A 48 -10.38 -3.74 2.13
CA THR A 48 -11.67 -3.94 2.77
C THR A 48 -12.62 -2.79 2.41
N PRO A 49 -13.91 -3.05 2.18
CA PRO A 49 -14.91 -2.01 1.90
C PRO A 49 -14.86 -0.84 2.88
N SER A 50 -14.79 -1.18 4.18
CA SER A 50 -14.81 -0.19 5.27
C SER A 50 -13.61 0.75 5.26
N VAL A 51 -12.44 0.28 4.83
CA VAL A 51 -11.23 1.10 4.75
C VAL A 51 -11.18 1.88 3.44
N LEU A 52 -11.54 1.26 2.31
CA LEU A 52 -11.51 1.92 0.99
C LEU A 52 -12.36 3.19 0.97
N ARG A 53 -13.51 3.18 1.66
CA ARG A 53 -14.38 4.34 1.82
C ARG A 53 -13.62 5.61 2.22
N TRP A 54 -12.55 5.51 3.01
CA TRP A 54 -11.78 6.68 3.48
C TRP A 54 -10.77 7.22 2.49
N TRP A 55 -10.45 6.46 1.43
CA TRP A 55 -9.35 6.76 0.52
C TRP A 55 -9.77 6.88 -0.94
N MET A 56 -11.03 6.60 -1.27
CA MET A 56 -11.53 6.58 -2.64
C MET A 56 -11.56 7.97 -3.30
N ASN A 57 -11.89 9.04 -2.56
CA ASN A 57 -11.98 10.39 -3.12
C ASN A 57 -10.64 11.13 -3.08
N GLU A 58 -10.38 11.93 -4.12
CA GLU A 58 -9.16 12.75 -4.25
C GLU A 58 -9.09 13.92 -3.26
N ASP A 59 -10.24 14.47 -2.89
CA ASP A 59 -10.34 15.61 -1.95
C ASP A 59 -10.15 15.21 -0.48
N GLY A 60 -9.88 13.93 -0.21
CA GLY A 60 -9.69 13.39 1.14
C GLY A 60 -10.98 13.23 1.92
N THR A 61 -12.14 13.47 1.31
CA THR A 61 -13.43 13.14 1.94
C THR A 61 -13.69 11.64 1.86
N PRO A 62 -14.34 11.03 2.86
CA PRO A 62 -14.79 9.66 2.72
C PRO A 62 -15.97 9.56 1.75
N GLY A 63 -16.12 8.42 1.09
CA GLY A 63 -17.32 8.10 0.31
C GLY A 63 -18.60 8.22 1.15
N GLU A 64 -19.69 8.65 0.54
CA GLU A 64 -20.98 8.82 1.25
C GLU A 64 -21.47 7.49 1.85
N THR A 65 -21.24 6.39 1.14
CA THR A 65 -21.56 5.03 1.56
C THR A 65 -20.32 4.15 1.59
N VAL A 66 -20.43 2.96 2.18
CA VAL A 66 -19.39 1.93 2.07
C VAL A 66 -19.47 1.34 0.66
N PRO A 67 -18.40 1.34 -0.14
CA PRO A 67 -18.44 0.79 -1.49
C PRO A 67 -18.58 -0.73 -1.45
N GLU A 68 -19.26 -1.31 -2.43
CA GLU A 68 -19.36 -2.77 -2.60
C GLU A 68 -18.35 -3.25 -3.65
N PRO A 69 -17.74 -4.43 -3.49
CA PRO A 69 -16.86 -4.99 -4.53
C PRO A 69 -17.65 -5.29 -5.82
N PRO A 70 -16.99 -5.31 -7.00
CA PRO A 70 -15.54 -5.27 -7.21
C PRO A 70 -14.94 -3.86 -7.10
N PHE A 71 -13.67 -3.78 -6.74
CA PHE A 71 -12.91 -2.52 -6.65
C PHE A 71 -11.94 -2.40 -7.83
N PRO A 72 -12.32 -1.70 -8.92
CA PRO A 72 -11.51 -1.65 -10.13
C PRO A 72 -10.14 -1.00 -9.87
N PRO A 73 -9.09 -1.32 -10.66
CA PRO A 73 -7.76 -0.76 -10.47
C PRO A 73 -7.72 0.78 -10.43
N ALA A 74 -8.57 1.45 -11.22
CA ALA A 74 -8.69 2.91 -11.28
C ALA A 74 -9.14 3.55 -9.97
N GLU A 75 -9.85 2.80 -9.11
CA GLU A 75 -10.23 3.24 -7.77
C GLU A 75 -9.21 2.75 -6.73
N SER A 76 -8.84 1.48 -6.82
CA SER A 76 -7.98 0.81 -5.84
C SER A 76 -6.57 1.40 -5.76
N ILE A 77 -5.93 1.68 -6.90
CA ILE A 77 -4.52 2.10 -6.94
C ILE A 77 -4.35 3.54 -6.43
N PRO A 78 -5.13 4.54 -6.91
CA PRO A 78 -5.04 5.89 -6.36
C PRO A 78 -5.35 5.96 -4.87
N ALA A 79 -6.37 5.21 -4.41
CA ALA A 79 -6.68 5.10 -2.98
C ALA A 79 -5.49 4.54 -2.18
N MET A 80 -4.76 3.58 -2.76
CA MET A 80 -3.56 3.00 -2.13
C MET A 80 -2.48 4.06 -1.99
N GLY A 81 -2.19 4.82 -3.05
CA GLY A 81 -1.24 5.92 -3.00
C GLY A 81 -1.58 6.94 -1.91
N ARG A 82 -2.84 7.39 -1.82
CA ARG A 82 -3.30 8.32 -0.79
C ARG A 82 -3.09 7.77 0.62
N TYR A 83 -3.42 6.51 0.84
CA TYR A 83 -3.23 5.89 2.16
C TYR A 83 -1.75 5.75 2.53
N LEU A 84 -0.90 5.30 1.59
CA LEU A 84 0.54 5.23 1.80
C LEU A 84 1.11 6.62 2.12
N CYS A 85 0.71 7.64 1.37
CA CYS A 85 1.13 9.02 1.60
C CYS A 85 0.73 9.54 3.00
N TRP A 86 -0.44 9.13 3.50
CA TRP A 86 -0.88 9.45 4.85
C TRP A 86 -0.11 8.67 5.92
N ILE A 87 0.25 7.40 5.67
CA ILE A 87 1.04 6.57 6.58
C ILE A 87 2.46 7.11 6.76
N THR A 88 3.13 7.47 5.66
CA THR A 88 4.57 7.76 5.64
C THR A 88 5.02 8.75 6.73
N PRO A 89 4.44 9.95 6.89
CA PRO A 89 4.89 10.91 7.91
C PRO A 89 4.52 10.52 9.34
N ARG A 90 3.79 9.40 9.55
CA ARG A 90 3.36 8.91 10.87
C ARG A 90 4.21 7.74 11.38
N LEU A 91 5.10 7.22 10.55
CA LEU A 91 6.12 6.27 11.00
C LEU A 91 7.23 7.02 11.73
N ASP A 92 7.74 6.43 12.80
CA ASP A 92 8.84 7.05 13.54
C ASP A 92 10.11 7.08 12.67
N ALA A 93 10.74 8.25 12.55
CA ALA A 93 11.92 8.43 11.71
C ALA A 93 13.13 7.58 12.16
N GLY A 94 13.19 7.20 13.43
CA GLY A 94 14.27 6.39 14.01
C GLY A 94 14.10 4.88 13.84
N LEU A 95 13.05 4.41 13.17
CA LEU A 95 12.84 2.97 12.95
C LEU A 95 13.96 2.38 12.08
N PRO A 96 14.51 1.21 12.45
CA PRO A 96 15.52 0.56 11.64
C PRO A 96 14.91 -0.10 10.39
N GLY A 97 15.71 -0.19 9.33
CA GLY A 97 15.34 -0.89 8.09
C GLY A 97 14.98 0.05 6.95
N ASP A 98 14.40 -0.50 5.88
CA ASP A 98 13.94 0.26 4.72
C ASP A 98 12.55 0.84 5.00
N HIS A 99 12.44 2.16 5.16
CA HIS A 99 11.17 2.85 5.43
C HIS A 99 10.09 2.56 4.39
N ARG A 100 10.45 2.27 3.14
CA ARG A 100 9.48 1.87 2.10
C ARG A 100 8.77 0.57 2.46
N VAL A 101 9.53 -0.39 2.99
CA VAL A 101 8.99 -1.67 3.46
C VAL A 101 8.17 -1.47 4.73
N LEU A 102 8.58 -0.57 5.62
CA LEU A 102 7.80 -0.22 6.82
C LEU A 102 6.44 0.42 6.47
N VAL A 103 6.40 1.30 5.47
CA VAL A 103 5.15 1.87 4.92
C VAL A 103 4.25 0.76 4.38
N ALA A 104 4.80 -0.20 3.63
CA ALA A 104 4.03 -1.35 3.14
C ALA A 104 3.50 -2.24 4.28
N VAL A 105 4.30 -2.49 5.31
CA VAL A 105 3.85 -3.25 6.48
C VAL A 105 2.74 -2.51 7.21
N ALA A 106 2.85 -1.19 7.35
CA ALA A 106 1.83 -0.35 7.95
C ALA A 106 0.50 -0.39 7.18
N TYR A 107 0.52 -0.56 5.85
CA TYR A 107 -0.69 -0.78 5.05
C TYR A 107 -1.49 -2.03 5.48
N ARG A 108 -0.80 -3.16 5.72
CA ARG A 108 -1.41 -4.43 6.18
C ARG A 108 -1.80 -4.46 7.66
N THR A 109 -1.38 -3.47 8.43
CA THR A 109 -1.74 -3.33 9.84
C THR A 109 -2.08 -1.88 10.19
N SER A 110 -1.08 -1.11 10.61
CA SER A 110 -1.18 0.31 10.95
C SER A 110 0.21 0.84 11.26
N TYR A 111 0.48 2.11 11.02
CA TYR A 111 1.73 2.76 11.47
C TYR A 111 1.95 2.62 12.98
N ARG A 112 0.89 2.69 13.82
CA ARG A 112 0.98 2.52 15.28
C ARG A 112 1.63 1.19 15.66
N LYS A 113 1.14 0.07 15.15
CA LYS A 113 1.74 -1.25 15.41
C LYS A 113 3.18 -1.39 14.92
N VAL A 114 3.56 -0.69 13.85
CA VAL A 114 4.95 -0.68 13.36
C VAL A 114 5.84 0.11 14.34
N ASN A 115 5.39 1.28 14.78
CA ASN A 115 6.10 2.09 15.77
C ASN A 115 6.21 1.35 17.12
N ASP A 116 5.11 0.78 17.61
CA ASP A 116 5.06 0.02 18.87
C ASP A 116 5.99 -1.20 18.85
N ALA A 117 6.14 -1.83 17.70
CA ALA A 117 7.04 -2.97 17.52
C ALA A 117 8.51 -2.56 17.29
N GLY A 118 8.79 -1.26 17.12
CA GLY A 118 10.12 -0.77 16.75
C GLY A 118 10.56 -1.23 15.35
N GLY A 119 9.62 -1.46 14.43
CA GLY A 119 9.89 -1.94 13.07
C GLY A 119 8.85 -2.96 12.61
N VAL A 120 9.28 -3.99 11.87
CA VAL A 120 8.36 -5.01 11.32
C VAL A 120 7.86 -5.95 12.43
N PRO A 121 6.55 -5.98 12.74
CA PRO A 121 6.02 -6.91 13.74
C PRO A 121 6.18 -8.37 13.26
N PRO A 122 6.41 -9.36 14.16
CA PRO A 122 6.72 -10.74 13.77
C PRO A 122 5.73 -11.38 12.77
N LYS A 123 4.43 -11.09 12.91
CA LYS A 123 3.37 -11.59 12.03
C LYS A 123 3.53 -11.14 10.56
N TYR A 124 4.23 -10.03 10.32
CA TYR A 124 4.34 -9.40 9.00
C TYR A 124 5.74 -9.54 8.36
N ARG A 125 6.63 -10.35 8.94
CA ARG A 125 7.98 -10.54 8.40
C ARG A 125 7.96 -11.16 6.99
N ASP A 126 7.22 -12.24 6.79
CA ASP A 126 7.09 -12.88 5.48
C ASP A 126 6.51 -11.91 4.43
N TYR A 127 5.56 -11.06 4.82
CA TYR A 127 5.02 -10.02 3.95
C TYR A 127 6.09 -8.99 3.60
N ALA A 128 6.82 -8.48 4.60
CA ALA A 128 7.89 -7.51 4.43
C ALA A 128 9.00 -8.04 3.49
N ASP A 129 9.40 -9.29 3.66
CA ASP A 129 10.44 -9.92 2.84
C ASP A 129 10.01 -10.04 1.37
N ARG A 130 8.76 -10.40 1.11
CA ARG A 130 8.20 -10.45 -0.26
C ARG A 130 8.13 -9.07 -0.89
N VAL A 131 7.70 -8.05 -0.14
CA VAL A 131 7.68 -6.66 -0.64
C VAL A 131 9.10 -6.19 -0.93
N ALA A 132 10.06 -6.43 -0.02
CA ALA A 132 11.45 -6.06 -0.22
C ALA A 132 12.06 -6.73 -1.46
N HIS A 133 11.73 -8.01 -1.69
CA HIS A 133 12.14 -8.73 -2.89
C HIS A 133 11.62 -8.06 -4.17
N HIS A 134 10.31 -7.83 -4.28
CA HIS A 134 9.73 -7.22 -5.48
C HIS A 134 10.12 -5.75 -5.66
N LEU A 135 10.28 -5.01 -4.56
CA LEU A 135 10.77 -3.63 -4.60
C LEU A 135 12.15 -3.56 -5.24
N LYS A 136 13.05 -4.49 -4.88
CA LYS A 136 14.36 -4.60 -5.50
C LYS A 136 14.28 -4.94 -6.99
N GLU A 137 13.42 -5.89 -7.37
CA GLU A 137 13.25 -6.30 -8.77
C GLU A 137 12.66 -5.18 -9.65
N TYR A 138 11.72 -4.40 -9.11
CA TYR A 138 11.03 -3.34 -9.85
C TYR A 138 11.72 -1.98 -9.80
N THR A 139 12.68 -1.79 -8.90
CA THR A 139 13.52 -0.59 -8.91
C THR A 139 14.49 -0.67 -10.09
N PRO A 140 14.41 0.25 -11.07
CA PRO A 140 15.34 0.24 -12.19
C PRO A 140 16.78 0.30 -11.69
N ARG A 141 17.65 -0.58 -12.20
CA ARG A 141 19.09 -0.43 -12.01
C ARG A 141 19.46 0.86 -12.72
N GLY A 142 19.91 1.88 -11.97
CA GLY A 142 20.30 3.16 -12.55
C GLY A 142 21.18 2.92 -13.78
N GLY A 143 20.70 3.35 -14.94
CA GLY A 143 21.48 3.31 -16.16
C GLY A 143 22.74 4.13 -15.96
N LYS A 144 23.90 3.55 -16.28
CA LYS A 144 25.11 4.34 -16.50
C LYS A 144 24.94 5.22 -17.73
#